data_AF-A9KFD5-F1
#
_entry.id   AF-A9KFD5-F1
#
_cell.length_a   1.000
_cell.length_b   1.000
_cell.length_c   1.000
_cell.angle_alpha   90.00
_cell.angle_beta   90.00
_cell.angle_gamma   90.00
#
_symmetry.space_group_name_H-M   'P 1'
#
loop_
_entity.id
_entity.type
_entity.pdbx_description
1 polymer ?
#
loop_
_entity_poly.entity_id
_entity_poly.type
_entity_poly.pdbx_seq_one_letter_code
_entity_poly.pdbx_strand_id
1 'polypeptide(L)'
;MSTHCSQFWENFKKNNFSEAQQLFDTLNGAEKQAVLAELFQKSEYHRKPFTVSVLKGKLHDKKSFDDFYQAWLLEDLSDKVEIHGQVFQQGFPAPVRVINARNINDPNEIVSIGITWLSSKEEEKEFWNYLEKITRGEDPVNEIRHDRIKQVADRELLGLFRVETDDNLGVPF
;
A
#
# COMPACT_ATOMS: atom_id res chain seq x y z
N MET A 1 -2.87 -17.75 -24.54
CA MET A 1 -2.17 -16.51 -24.94
C MET A 1 -1.19 -16.85 -26.04
N SER A 2 -1.07 -15.98 -27.06
CA SER A 2 -0.04 -16.13 -28.09
C SER A 2 1.34 -15.80 -27.54
N THR A 3 2.40 -16.31 -28.18
CA THR A 3 3.79 -16.07 -27.78
C THR A 3 4.14 -14.58 -27.73
N HIS A 4 3.66 -13.79 -28.70
CA HIS A 4 3.88 -12.35 -28.75
C HIS A 4 3.19 -11.61 -27.60
N CYS A 5 2.00 -12.06 -27.18
CA CYS A 5 1.29 -11.48 -26.03
C CYS A 5 2.00 -11.78 -24.70
N SER A 6 2.54 -12.99 -24.53
CA SER A 6 3.38 -13.32 -23.37
C SER A 6 4.67 -12.48 -23.34
N GLN A 7 5.34 -12.33 -24.49
CA GLN A 7 6.56 -11.53 -24.61
C GLN A 7 6.32 -10.04 -24.42
N PHE A 8 5.16 -9.52 -24.85
CA PHE A 8 4.72 -8.16 -24.53
C PHE A 8 4.73 -7.96 -23.02
N TRP A 9 4.06 -8.84 -22.27
CA TRP A 9 3.98 -8.74 -20.81
C TRP A 9 5.32 -8.90 -20.12
N GLU A 10 6.20 -9.77 -20.61
CA GLU A 10 7.56 -9.90 -20.07
C GLU A 10 8.38 -8.61 -20.23
N ASN A 11 8.33 -7.97 -21.40
CA ASN A 11 9.05 -6.71 -21.64
C ASN A 11 8.41 -5.53 -20.91
N PHE A 12 7.07 -5.45 -20.92
CA PHE A 12 6.33 -4.39 -20.24
C PHE A 12 6.60 -4.41 -18.73
N LYS A 13 6.61 -5.59 -18.09
CA LYS A 13 6.95 -5.74 -16.65
C LYS A 13 8.40 -5.39 -16.32
N LYS A 14 9.31 -5.46 -17.28
CA LYS A 14 10.73 -5.11 -17.12
C LYS A 14 11.04 -3.65 -17.45
N ASN A 15 10.04 -2.83 -17.78
CA ASN A 15 10.17 -1.45 -18.26
C ASN A 15 10.90 -1.32 -19.62
N ASN A 16 10.96 -2.40 -20.39
CA ASN A 16 11.49 -2.37 -21.76
C ASN A 16 10.39 -1.85 -22.69
N PHE A 17 10.02 -0.57 -22.54
CA PHE A 17 8.83 -0.02 -23.20
C PHE A 17 8.96 0.05 -24.71
N SER A 18 10.17 0.26 -25.23
CA SER A 18 10.43 0.23 -26.67
C SER A 18 10.15 -1.15 -27.26
N GLU A 19 10.66 -2.21 -26.64
CA GLU A 19 10.45 -3.59 -27.05
C GLU A 19 8.99 -4.02 -26.84
N ALA A 20 8.38 -3.61 -25.72
CA ALA A 20 6.96 -3.87 -25.46
C ALA A 20 6.08 -3.19 -26.52
N GLN A 21 6.37 -1.94 -26.92
CA GLN A 21 5.64 -1.25 -27.97
C GLN A 21 5.79 -1.99 -29.30
N GLN A 22 7.02 -2.35 -29.69
CA GLN A 22 7.26 -3.10 -30.93
C GLN A 22 6.47 -4.42 -30.95
N LEU A 23 6.46 -5.16 -29.83
CA LEU A 23 5.68 -6.39 -29.71
C LEU A 23 4.18 -6.12 -29.79
N PHE A 24 3.68 -5.08 -29.12
CA PHE A 24 2.27 -4.67 -29.18
C PHE A 24 1.84 -4.35 -30.61
N ASP A 25 2.67 -3.64 -31.38
CA ASP A 25 2.36 -3.25 -32.75
C ASP A 25 2.15 -4.46 -33.67
N THR A 26 2.86 -5.56 -33.42
CA THR A 26 2.73 -6.83 -34.18
C THR A 26 1.48 -7.65 -33.85
N LEU A 27 0.79 -7.36 -32.74
CA LEU A 27 -0.41 -8.08 -32.33
C LEU A 27 -1.58 -7.79 -33.28
N ASN A 28 -2.44 -8.79 -33.48
CA ASN A 28 -3.69 -8.60 -34.19
C ASN A 28 -4.72 -7.83 -33.33
N GLY A 29 -5.84 -7.41 -33.92
CA GLY A 29 -6.84 -6.58 -33.24
C GLY A 29 -7.42 -7.21 -31.97
N ALA A 30 -7.68 -8.52 -31.97
CA ALA A 30 -8.21 -9.22 -30.80
C ALA A 30 -7.17 -9.33 -29.67
N GLU A 31 -5.90 -9.54 -30.02
CA GLU A 31 -4.80 -9.58 -29.05
C GLU A 31 -4.51 -8.22 -28.44
N LYS A 32 -4.53 -7.14 -29.24
CA LYS A 32 -4.42 -5.76 -28.76
C LYS A 32 -5.55 -5.43 -27.78
N GLN A 33 -6.77 -5.80 -28.13
CA GLN A 33 -7.92 -5.62 -27.24
C GLN A 33 -7.76 -6.40 -25.94
N ALA A 34 -7.25 -7.64 -25.98
CA ALA A 34 -6.98 -8.42 -24.79
C ALA A 34 -5.91 -7.78 -23.88
N VAL A 35 -4.82 -7.27 -24.47
CA VAL A 35 -3.78 -6.54 -23.72
C VAL A 35 -4.34 -5.26 -23.10
N LEU A 36 -5.12 -4.46 -23.82
CA LEU A 36 -5.74 -3.25 -23.30
C LEU A 36 -6.76 -3.55 -22.20
N ALA A 37 -7.57 -4.60 -22.36
CA ALA A 37 -8.51 -5.05 -21.35
C ALA A 37 -7.78 -5.53 -20.08
N GLU A 38 -6.69 -6.26 -20.22
CA GLU A 38 -5.88 -6.70 -19.09
C GLU A 38 -5.11 -5.52 -18.44
N LEU A 39 -4.59 -4.56 -19.20
CA LEU A 39 -4.04 -3.30 -18.67
C LEU A 39 -5.10 -2.53 -17.86
N PHE A 40 -6.31 -2.41 -18.41
CA PHE A 40 -7.44 -1.77 -17.74
C PHE A 40 -7.79 -2.52 -16.45
N GLN A 41 -7.94 -3.84 -16.48
CA GLN A 41 -8.22 -4.64 -15.29
C GLN A 41 -7.11 -4.53 -14.24
N LYS A 42 -5.83 -4.62 -14.64
CA LYS A 42 -4.70 -4.40 -13.71
C LYS A 42 -4.75 -3.00 -13.11
N SER A 43 -5.10 -1.98 -13.90
CA SER A 43 -5.31 -0.64 -13.37
C SER A 43 -6.53 -0.56 -12.45
N GLU A 44 -7.60 -1.32 -12.71
CA GLU A 44 -8.80 -1.36 -11.86
C GLU A 44 -8.54 -1.96 -10.48
N TYR A 45 -7.71 -3.00 -10.37
CA TYR A 45 -7.28 -3.53 -9.07
C TYR A 45 -6.42 -2.53 -8.27
N HIS A 46 -5.88 -1.50 -8.91
CA HIS A 46 -5.21 -0.37 -8.26
C HIS A 46 -6.12 0.85 -8.03
N ARG A 47 -7.34 0.88 -8.59
CA ARG A 47 -8.20 2.08 -8.54
C ARG A 47 -8.90 2.30 -7.23
N LYS A 48 -9.23 1.24 -6.50
CA LYS A 48 -9.95 1.34 -5.23
C LYS A 48 -9.21 0.58 -4.15
N PRO A 49 -8.84 1.25 -3.04
CA PRO A 49 -8.36 0.55 -1.87
C PRO A 49 -9.38 -0.47 -1.36
N PHE A 50 -8.90 -1.54 -0.75
CA PHE A 50 -9.75 -2.52 -0.09
C PHE A 50 -10.14 -2.06 1.32
N THR A 51 -9.14 -1.65 2.11
CA THR A 51 -9.34 -1.17 3.48
C THR A 51 -8.56 0.11 3.76
N VAL A 52 -9.07 0.86 4.74
CA VAL A 52 -8.39 1.99 5.36
C VAL A 52 -8.29 1.74 6.87
N SER A 53 -7.11 1.87 7.44
CA SER A 53 -6.90 1.92 8.89
C SER A 53 -6.62 3.35 9.32
N VAL A 54 -7.18 3.78 10.44
CA VAL A 54 -6.97 5.13 10.97
C VAL A 54 -6.47 5.05 12.40
N LEU A 55 -5.25 5.50 12.60
CA LEU A 55 -4.66 5.74 13.91
C LEU A 55 -4.66 7.25 14.17
N LYS A 56 -5.29 7.64 15.26
CA LYS A 56 -5.21 8.99 15.81
C LYS A 56 -4.28 8.96 17.00
N GLY A 57 -3.44 9.98 17.15
CA GLY A 57 -2.55 10.08 18.31
C GLY A 57 -2.29 11.50 18.76
N LYS A 58 -1.79 11.61 19.99
CA LYS A 58 -1.34 12.85 20.61
C LYS A 58 0.09 12.65 21.09
N LEU A 59 1.02 13.42 20.52
CA LEU A 59 2.42 13.43 20.93
C LEU A 59 2.53 13.83 22.40
N HIS A 60 3.40 13.12 23.12
CA HIS A 60 3.77 13.50 24.49
C HIS A 60 4.55 14.82 24.51
N ASP A 61 4.66 15.41 25.69
CA ASP A 61 5.41 16.65 25.88
C ASP A 61 6.85 16.54 25.32
N LYS A 62 7.25 17.57 24.56
CA LYS A 62 8.56 17.69 23.90
C LYS A 62 8.85 16.64 22.81
N LYS A 63 7.87 15.82 22.43
CA LYS A 63 7.98 14.93 21.27
C LYS A 63 7.58 15.63 19.99
N SER A 64 8.21 15.21 18.90
CA SER A 64 8.00 15.72 17.56
C SER A 64 7.33 14.69 16.66
N PHE A 65 6.89 15.12 15.48
CA PHE A 65 6.40 14.19 14.47
C PHE A 65 7.49 13.21 14.03
N ASP A 66 8.75 13.65 13.96
CA ASP A 66 9.86 12.79 13.57
C ASP A 66 10.09 11.69 14.62
N ASP A 67 9.94 11.99 15.91
CA ASP A 67 9.98 10.97 16.97
C ASP A 67 8.89 9.90 16.78
N PHE A 68 7.67 10.33 16.44
CA PHE A 68 6.58 9.41 16.09
C PHE A 68 6.91 8.61 14.82
N TYR A 69 7.38 9.27 13.77
CA TYR A 69 7.67 8.62 12.50
C TYR A 69 8.78 7.58 12.62
N GLN A 70 9.82 7.84 13.40
CA GLN A 70 10.88 6.86 13.70
C GLN A 70 10.39 5.70 14.58
N ALA A 71 9.49 5.97 15.53
CA ALA A 71 8.84 4.92 16.31
C ALA A 71 7.93 4.03 15.46
N TRP A 72 7.28 4.63 14.45
CA TRP A 72 6.38 3.96 13.52
C TRP A 72 7.14 3.15 12.44
N LEU A 73 8.16 3.78 11.86
CA LEU A 73 9.02 3.24 10.82
C LEU A 73 10.12 2.40 11.47
N LEU A 74 9.83 1.11 11.68
CA LEU A 74 10.78 0.14 12.24
C LEU A 74 11.88 -0.22 11.22
N GLU A 75 12.69 0.75 10.80
CA GLU A 75 13.71 0.56 9.76
C GLU A 75 14.71 -0.57 10.09
N ASP A 76 14.92 -0.83 11.37
CA ASP A 76 15.80 -1.88 11.89
C ASP A 76 15.21 -3.30 11.80
N LEU A 77 13.91 -3.43 11.51
CA LEU A 77 13.18 -4.69 11.51
C LEU A 77 12.41 -4.95 10.21
N SER A 78 12.49 -4.06 9.23
CA SER A 78 11.84 -4.21 7.93
C SER A 78 12.86 -4.58 6.85
N ASP A 79 12.58 -5.64 6.08
CA ASP A 79 13.32 -5.91 4.86
C ASP A 79 13.05 -4.78 3.84
N LYS A 80 14.13 -4.22 3.28
CA LYS A 80 14.05 -3.17 2.26
C LYS A 80 14.08 -3.84 0.88
N VAL A 81 13.02 -3.66 0.09
CA VAL A 81 12.96 -4.09 -1.30
C VAL A 81 12.92 -2.84 -2.17
N GLU A 82 13.89 -2.68 -3.07
CA GLU A 82 13.84 -1.61 -4.04
C GLU A 82 13.13 -2.08 -5.30
N ILE A 83 12.04 -1.40 -5.68
CA ILE A 83 11.33 -1.63 -6.94
C ILE A 83 11.20 -0.28 -7.65
N HIS A 84 11.72 -0.17 -8.87
CA HIS A 84 11.62 1.06 -9.68
C HIS A 84 12.18 2.33 -9.00
N GLY A 85 13.28 2.22 -8.24
CA GLY A 85 13.88 3.35 -7.51
C GLY A 85 13.10 3.80 -6.27
N GLN A 86 12.05 3.06 -5.90
CA GLN A 86 11.29 3.24 -4.66
C GLN A 86 11.65 2.13 -3.68
N VAL A 87 11.94 2.50 -2.43
CA VAL A 87 12.22 1.56 -1.36
C VAL A 87 10.90 1.19 -0.69
N PHE A 88 10.56 -0.09 -0.73
CA PHE A 88 9.43 -0.69 -0.04
C PHE A 88 9.94 -1.34 1.24
N GLN A 89 9.25 -1.08 2.35
CA GLN A 89 9.46 -1.84 3.58
C GLN A 89 8.51 -3.03 3.59
N GLN A 90 9.07 -4.24 3.50
CA GLN A 90 8.31 -5.49 3.48
C GLN A 90 7.89 -5.85 4.91
N GLY A 91 6.81 -5.23 5.39
CA GLY A 91 6.20 -5.50 6.70
C GLY A 91 4.71 -5.86 6.64
N PHE A 92 4.12 -5.86 5.45
CA PHE A 92 2.69 -6.12 5.23
C PHE A 92 2.50 -7.12 4.09
N PRO A 93 1.46 -7.98 4.14
CA PRO A 93 1.21 -9.03 3.14
C PRO A 93 0.64 -8.50 1.81
N ALA A 94 0.44 -7.18 1.69
CA ALA A 94 -0.19 -6.54 0.55
C ALA A 94 0.42 -5.15 0.32
N PRO A 95 0.22 -4.54 -0.86
CA PRO A 95 0.56 -3.14 -1.09
C PRO A 95 -0.17 -2.24 -0.09
N VAL A 96 0.59 -1.63 0.80
CA VAL A 96 0.10 -0.65 1.78
C VAL A 96 0.78 0.69 1.53
N ARG A 97 -0.03 1.74 1.44
CA ARG A 97 0.43 3.13 1.51
C ARG A 97 0.03 3.70 2.86
N VAL A 98 0.95 4.40 3.52
CA VAL A 98 0.63 5.08 4.78
C VAL A 98 0.82 6.58 4.63
N ILE A 99 -0.22 7.33 4.98
CA ILE A 99 -0.22 8.79 5.00
C ILE A 99 -0.16 9.22 6.47
N ASN A 100 0.97 9.80 6.87
CA ASN A 100 1.16 10.38 8.19
C ASN A 100 1.04 11.90 8.10
N ALA A 101 0.25 12.51 8.96
CA ALA A 101 0.02 13.95 8.97
C ALA A 101 -0.11 14.50 10.40
N ARG A 102 0.07 15.81 10.52
CA ARG A 102 -0.20 16.59 11.73
C ARG A 102 -1.43 17.46 11.55
N ASN A 103 -2.17 17.68 12.63
CA ASN A 103 -3.22 18.69 12.65
C ASN A 103 -2.60 20.09 12.54
N ILE A 104 -3.10 20.90 11.60
CA ILE A 104 -2.64 22.29 11.39
C ILE A 104 -2.94 23.17 12.61
N ASN A 105 -4.02 22.88 13.32
CA ASN A 105 -4.45 23.65 14.50
C ASN A 105 -3.87 23.10 15.80
N ASP A 106 -3.25 21.92 15.78
CA ASP A 106 -2.68 21.26 16.94
C ASP A 106 -1.46 20.42 16.52
N PRO A 107 -0.24 20.97 16.59
CA PRO A 107 0.95 20.29 16.08
C PRO A 107 1.32 19.01 16.84
N ASN A 108 0.70 18.77 18.00
CA ASN A 108 0.89 17.54 18.78
C ASN A 108 -0.12 16.46 18.37
N GLU A 109 -1.19 16.79 17.67
CA GLU A 109 -2.13 15.79 17.16
C GLU A 109 -1.64 15.24 15.81
N ILE A 110 -1.57 13.92 15.71
CA ILE A 110 -1.16 13.19 14.53
C ILE A 110 -2.27 12.26 14.05
N VAL A 111 -2.29 12.04 12.74
CA VAL A 111 -3.08 10.98 12.11
C VAL A 111 -2.17 10.13 11.23
N SER A 112 -2.32 8.83 11.31
CA SER A 112 -1.69 7.85 10.44
C SER A 112 -2.78 7.04 9.76
N ILE A 113 -2.85 7.12 8.43
CA ILE A 113 -3.86 6.48 7.60
C ILE A 113 -3.18 5.42 6.76
N GLY A 114 -3.42 4.15 7.08
CA GLY A 114 -3.00 3.03 6.25
C GLY A 114 -4.04 2.73 5.19
N ILE A 115 -3.62 2.59 3.94
CA ILE A 115 -4.47 2.29 2.79
C ILE A 115 -3.93 1.02 2.16
N THR A 116 -4.77 -0.02 2.06
CA THR A 116 -4.37 -1.33 1.57
C THR A 116 -5.10 -1.65 0.28
N TRP A 117 -4.36 -2.09 -0.73
CA TRP A 117 -4.92 -2.65 -1.96
C TRP A 117 -4.75 -4.16 -1.97
N LEU A 118 -5.74 -4.86 -2.53
CA LEU A 118 -5.68 -6.29 -2.77
C LEU A 118 -5.96 -6.55 -4.24
N SER A 119 -5.23 -7.51 -4.80
CA SER A 119 -5.22 -7.83 -6.23
C SER A 119 -5.92 -9.15 -6.52
N SER A 120 -6.26 -9.94 -5.50
CA SER A 120 -6.88 -11.27 -5.66
C SER A 120 -7.68 -11.71 -4.43
N LYS A 121 -8.47 -12.78 -4.59
CA LYS A 121 -9.22 -13.41 -3.48
C LYS A 121 -8.30 -14.14 -2.51
N GLU A 122 -7.21 -14.67 -3.02
CA GLU A 122 -6.14 -15.30 -2.27
C GLU A 122 -5.48 -14.26 -1.34
N GLU A 123 -5.11 -13.08 -1.86
CA GLU A 123 -4.59 -11.96 -1.07
C GLU A 123 -5.60 -11.47 -0.01
N GLU A 124 -6.90 -11.44 -0.34
CA GLU A 124 -7.95 -11.10 0.63
C GLU A 124 -7.95 -12.07 1.82
N LYS A 125 -7.89 -13.38 1.55
CA LYS A 125 -7.82 -14.38 2.61
C LYS A 125 -6.55 -14.24 3.45
N GLU A 126 -5.41 -14.04 2.81
CA GLU A 126 -4.12 -13.84 3.50
C GLU A 126 -4.12 -12.59 4.37
N PHE A 127 -4.69 -11.49 3.87
CA PHE A 127 -4.86 -10.25 4.61
C PHE A 127 -5.73 -10.43 5.85
N TRP A 128 -6.88 -11.10 5.73
CA TRP A 128 -7.73 -11.38 6.89
C TRP A 128 -7.05 -12.28 7.93
N ASN A 129 -6.31 -13.30 7.48
CA ASN A 129 -5.53 -14.15 8.38
C ASN A 129 -4.42 -13.35 9.10
N TYR A 130 -3.78 -12.41 8.39
CA TYR A 130 -2.78 -11.53 8.97
C TYR A 130 -3.38 -10.64 10.07
N LEU A 131 -4.54 -10.03 9.81
CA LEU A 131 -5.24 -9.22 10.82
C LEU A 131 -5.63 -10.04 12.04
N GLU A 132 -6.09 -11.27 11.86
CA GLU A 132 -6.41 -12.16 12.97
C GLU A 132 -5.17 -12.43 13.84
N LYS A 133 -4.01 -12.68 13.23
CA LYS A 133 -2.73 -12.83 13.97
C LYS A 133 -2.38 -11.58 14.78
N ILE A 134 -2.51 -10.39 14.19
CA ILE A 134 -2.25 -9.13 14.91
C ILE A 134 -3.17 -9.01 16.13
N THR A 135 -4.47 -9.28 15.96
CA THR A 135 -5.43 -9.17 17.09
C THR A 135 -5.15 -10.14 18.23
N ARG A 136 -4.42 -11.22 17.96
CA ARG A 136 -3.97 -12.21 18.95
C ARG A 136 -2.59 -11.91 19.53
N GLY A 137 -1.92 -10.84 19.10
CA GLY A 137 -0.56 -10.52 19.50
C GLY A 137 0.50 -11.45 18.91
N GLU A 138 0.18 -12.14 17.81
CA GLU A 138 1.08 -13.10 17.15
C GLU A 138 1.99 -12.43 16.09
N ASP A 139 2.11 -11.10 16.11
CA ASP A 139 3.02 -10.30 15.28
C ASP A 139 4.00 -9.49 16.18
N PRO A 140 5.15 -10.08 16.55
CA PRO A 140 6.12 -9.43 17.44
C PRO A 140 6.66 -8.10 16.90
N VAL A 141 6.76 -7.95 15.57
CA VAL A 141 7.22 -6.70 14.94
C VAL A 141 6.17 -5.62 15.14
N ASN A 142 4.89 -5.96 14.96
CA ASN A 142 3.81 -5.01 15.22
C ASN A 142 3.70 -4.66 16.72
N GLU A 143 3.95 -5.60 17.63
CA GLU A 143 4.00 -5.30 19.07
C GLU A 143 5.16 -4.36 19.43
N ILE A 144 6.34 -4.52 18.83
CA ILE A 144 7.45 -3.57 19.02
C ILE A 144 7.08 -2.18 18.49
N ARG A 145 6.44 -2.09 17.32
CA ARG A 145 5.93 -0.83 16.77
C ARG A 145 4.98 -0.18 17.76
N HIS A 146 4.09 -1.00 18.32
CA HIS A 146 3.11 -0.58 19.30
C HIS A 146 3.77 0.00 20.56
N ASP A 147 4.81 -0.64 21.09
CA ASP A 147 5.53 -0.17 22.26
C ASP A 147 6.32 1.12 22.00
N ARG A 148 7.03 1.21 20.86
CA ARG A 148 7.81 2.40 20.52
C ARG A 148 6.91 3.62 20.37
N ILE A 149 5.79 3.49 19.67
CA ILE A 149 4.84 4.60 19.50
C ILE A 149 4.30 5.05 20.86
N LYS A 150 4.00 4.12 21.78
CA LYS A 150 3.49 4.45 23.13
C LYS A 150 4.48 5.28 23.96
N GLN A 151 5.77 5.27 23.64
CA GLN A 151 6.75 6.10 24.34
C GLN A 151 6.71 7.57 23.88
N VAL A 152 6.19 7.84 22.69
CA VAL A 152 6.24 9.17 22.05
C VAL A 152 4.86 9.79 21.82
N ALA A 153 3.80 8.98 21.81
CA ALA A 153 2.44 9.43 21.64
C ALA A 153 1.44 8.52 22.35
N ASP A 154 0.40 9.14 22.92
CA ASP A 154 -0.86 8.45 23.16
C ASP A 154 -1.48 8.13 21.79
N ARG A 155 -2.10 6.96 21.66
CA ARG A 155 -2.76 6.58 20.41
C ARG A 155 -4.07 5.84 20.63
N GLU A 156 -4.90 5.96 19.63
CA GLU A 156 -6.14 5.24 19.47
C GLU A 156 -6.22 4.75 18.01
N LEU A 157 -6.33 3.43 17.83
CA LEU A 157 -6.76 2.89 16.55
C LEU A 157 -8.26 3.08 16.47
N LEU A 158 -8.71 4.02 15.63
CA LEU A 158 -10.14 4.28 15.43
C LEU A 158 -10.84 3.10 14.74
N GLY A 159 -10.09 2.35 13.93
CA GLY A 159 -10.56 1.09 13.36
C GLY A 159 -9.89 0.75 12.04
N LEU A 160 -10.27 -0.43 11.55
CA LEU A 160 -10.07 -0.86 10.17
C LEU A 160 -11.43 -0.80 9.46
N PHE A 161 -11.49 -0.03 8.38
CA PHE A 161 -12.71 0.22 7.62
C PHE A 161 -12.58 -0.41 6.25
N ARG A 162 -13.65 -1.07 5.80
CA ARG A 162 -13.78 -1.48 4.40
C ARG A 162 -14.13 -0.24 3.57
N VAL A 163 -13.48 -0.10 2.42
CA VAL A 163 -13.79 1.02 1.52
C VAL A 163 -15.02 0.68 0.68
N GLU A 164 -16.11 1.42 0.90
CA GLU A 164 -17.36 1.28 0.17
C GLU A 164 -17.37 2.12 -1.13
N THR A 165 -16.81 3.32 -1.11
CA THR A 165 -16.58 4.16 -2.30
C THR A 165 -15.22 4.83 -2.25
N ASP A 166 -14.66 5.20 -3.41
CA ASP A 166 -13.46 6.00 -3.57
C ASP A 166 -13.74 7.04 -4.64
N ASP A 167 -14.39 8.12 -4.21
CA ASP A 167 -14.96 9.13 -5.09
C ASP A 167 -13.95 10.27 -5.31
N ASN A 168 -13.60 10.53 -6.56
CA ASN A 168 -12.85 11.73 -6.92
C ASN A 168 -13.83 12.92 -7.02
N LEU A 169 -13.97 13.67 -5.93
CA LEU A 169 -14.86 14.84 -5.84
C LEU A 169 -14.23 16.13 -6.42
N GLY A 170 -13.13 16.02 -7.16
CA GLY A 170 -12.44 17.12 -7.85
C GLY A 170 -12.27 16.87 -9.36
N VAL A 171 -11.46 17.71 -10.02
CA VAL A 171 -11.04 17.45 -11.40
C VAL A 171 -10.01 16.32 -11.37
N PRO A 172 -10.14 15.27 -12.20
CA PRO A 172 -9.13 14.21 -12.27
C PRO A 172 -7.78 14.80 -12.68
N PHE A 173 -6.75 14.52 -11.88
CA PHE A 173 -5.36 14.72 -12.25
C PHE A 173 -4.93 13.59 -13.20
#